data_AF-A0A6P0TAY5-F1
#
_entry.id   AF-A0A6P0TAY5-F1
#
_cell.length_a   1.000
_cell.length_b   1.000
_cell.length_c   1.000
_cell.angle_alpha   90.00
_cell.angle_beta   90.00
_cell.angle_gamma   90.00
#
_symmetry.space_group_name_H-M   'P 1'
#
loop_
_entity.id
_entity.type
_entity.pdbx_description
1 polymer ?
#
loop_
_entity_poly.entity_id
_entity_poly.type
_entity_poly.pdbx_seq_one_letter_code
_entity_poly.pdbx_strand_id
1 'polypeptide(L)'
;MSSSRNLWGDIPVAENLLNSPRRLLQEQADILTAETKGKLVGELSSTFPNGKNFSVMLRIKVPSLQNYIFGVLKIEYPIDLYPLKIVNHTLNELVSVTCNNDKEYEHELGTILRSDRVKQVISALLSEVIENVESEE
;
A
#
# COMPACT_ATOMS: atom_id res chain seq x y z
N MET A 1 -31.77 -31.37 21.11
CA MET A 1 -31.16 -30.06 20.87
C MET A 1 -29.66 -30.27 20.78
N SER A 2 -29.12 -30.36 19.57
CA SER A 2 -27.70 -30.71 19.38
C SER A 2 -26.84 -29.47 19.61
N SER A 3 -26.27 -29.34 20.80
CA SER A 3 -25.15 -28.43 21.03
C SER A 3 -23.99 -28.91 20.17
N SER A 4 -23.69 -28.19 19.09
CA SER A 4 -22.58 -28.51 18.20
C SER A 4 -21.29 -28.57 19.04
N ARG A 5 -20.58 -29.72 19.04
CA ARG A 5 -19.29 -29.83 19.73
C ARG A 5 -18.30 -28.88 19.07
N ASN A 6 -17.97 -27.77 19.74
CA ASN A 6 -16.92 -26.89 19.28
C ASN A 6 -15.55 -27.56 19.51
N LEU A 7 -14.90 -28.00 18.42
CA LEU A 7 -13.55 -28.59 18.46
C LEU A 7 -12.42 -27.56 18.35
N TRP A 8 -12.75 -26.30 18.07
CA TRP A 8 -11.77 -25.21 17.93
C TRP A 8 -11.33 -24.63 19.28
N GLY A 9 -12.02 -24.98 20.37
CA GLY A 9 -11.78 -24.40 21.69
C GLY A 9 -12.04 -22.90 21.71
N ASP A 10 -11.24 -22.17 22.48
CA ASP A 10 -11.29 -20.71 22.57
C ASP A 10 -10.51 -20.08 21.41
N ILE A 11 -11.23 -19.36 20.56
CA ILE A 11 -10.63 -18.63 19.44
C ILE A 11 -10.09 -17.30 19.97
N PRO A 12 -8.79 -16.99 19.80
CA PRO A 12 -8.23 -15.74 20.27
C PRO A 12 -8.84 -14.55 19.52
N VAL A 13 -9.17 -13.49 20.26
CA VAL A 13 -9.57 -12.20 19.67
C VAL A 13 -8.31 -11.52 19.15
N ALA A 14 -8.39 -10.99 17.92
CA ALA A 14 -7.25 -10.38 17.25
C ALA A 14 -6.91 -9.00 17.83
N GLU A 15 -6.27 -8.97 19.01
CA GLU A 15 -5.90 -7.73 19.71
C GLU A 15 -4.73 -6.98 19.03
N ASN A 16 -3.91 -7.68 18.23
CA ASN A 16 -2.71 -7.12 17.59
C ASN A 16 -2.87 -6.67 16.13
N LEU A 17 -4.11 -6.46 15.65
CA LEU A 17 -4.37 -5.94 14.29
C LEU A 17 -3.77 -4.54 14.05
N LEU A 18 -3.44 -3.81 15.12
CA LEU A 18 -2.93 -2.45 15.07
C LEU A 18 -1.54 -2.33 14.42
N ASN A 19 -0.74 -3.40 14.33
CA ASN A 19 0.65 -3.32 13.83
C ASN A 19 0.87 -4.08 12.52
N SER A 20 -0.19 -4.40 11.76
CA SER A 20 0.01 -5.12 10.49
C SER A 20 0.73 -4.24 9.44
N PRO A 21 1.63 -4.80 8.61
CA PRO A 21 2.31 -4.04 7.56
C PRO A 21 1.35 -3.34 6.58
N ARG A 22 0.22 -4.00 6.26
CA ARG A 22 -0.84 -3.41 5.45
C ARG A 22 -1.42 -2.14 6.07
N ARG A 23 -1.53 -2.07 7.40
CA ARG A 23 -2.11 -0.90 8.08
C ARG A 23 -1.23 0.32 7.90
N LEU A 24 0.08 0.21 8.15
CA LEU A 24 1.00 1.32 7.92
C LEU A 24 0.94 1.80 6.47
N LEU A 25 0.88 0.86 5.51
CA LEU A 25 0.74 1.20 4.09
C LEU A 25 -0.59 1.92 3.78
N GLN A 26 -1.68 1.55 4.45
CA GLN A 26 -2.98 2.22 4.32
C GLN A 26 -2.93 3.64 4.88
N GLU A 27 -2.31 3.83 6.05
CA GLU A 27 -2.14 5.16 6.64
C GLU A 27 -1.40 6.10 5.69
N GLN A 28 -0.35 5.61 5.00
CA GLN A 28 0.35 6.42 3.98
C GLN A 28 -0.51 6.71 2.74
N ALA A 29 -1.35 5.76 2.32
CA ALA A 29 -2.29 5.96 1.21
C ALA A 29 -3.35 7.03 1.56
N ASP A 30 -3.85 7.01 2.79
CA ASP A 30 -4.83 7.97 3.30
C ASP A 30 -4.21 9.37 3.42
N ILE A 31 -2.96 9.47 3.92
CA ILE A 31 -2.22 10.73 3.98
C ILE A 31 -2.05 11.35 2.60
N LEU A 32 -1.63 10.58 1.58
CA LEU A 32 -1.51 11.10 0.21
C LEU A 32 -2.85 11.67 -0.30
N THR A 33 -3.94 10.95 -0.02
CA THR A 33 -5.29 11.36 -0.42
C THR A 33 -5.70 12.66 0.26
N ALA A 34 -5.46 12.78 1.57
CA ALA A 34 -5.78 13.98 2.33
C ALA A 34 -4.95 15.19 1.89
N GLU A 35 -3.63 15.03 1.78
CA GLU A 35 -2.70 16.11 1.41
C GLU A 35 -2.95 16.65 0.01
N THR A 36 -3.39 15.79 -0.92
CA THR A 36 -3.73 16.19 -2.29
C THR A 36 -5.21 16.56 -2.47
N LYS A 37 -5.98 16.63 -1.37
CA LYS A 37 -7.42 16.94 -1.36
C LYS A 37 -8.22 16.05 -2.31
N GLY A 38 -7.86 14.77 -2.39
CA GLY A 38 -8.51 13.77 -3.24
C GLY A 38 -8.15 13.83 -4.73
N LYS A 39 -7.26 14.74 -5.17
CA LYS A 39 -6.78 14.77 -6.57
C LYS A 39 -5.99 13.51 -6.90
N LEU A 40 -5.15 13.06 -5.98
CA LEU A 40 -4.44 11.79 -6.05
C LEU A 40 -4.95 10.90 -4.91
N VAL A 41 -5.47 9.73 -5.23
CA VAL A 41 -6.02 8.79 -4.25
C VAL A 41 -5.05 7.65 -4.05
N GLY A 42 -4.58 7.46 -2.82
CA GLY A 42 -3.83 6.26 -2.44
C GLY A 42 -4.76 5.04 -2.43
N GLU A 43 -4.44 4.03 -3.21
CA GLU A 43 -5.24 2.81 -3.33
C GLU A 43 -4.40 1.57 -2.99
N LEU A 44 -4.93 0.71 -2.13
CA LEU A 44 -4.36 -0.60 -1.86
C LEU A 44 -5.15 -1.70 -2.59
N SER A 45 -4.44 -2.60 -3.26
CA SER A 45 -5.02 -3.90 -3.66
C SER A 45 -4.30 -5.04 -2.98
N SER A 46 -5.06 -6.01 -2.48
CA SER A 46 -4.51 -7.22 -1.89
C SER A 46 -4.73 -8.42 -2.80
N THR A 47 -3.70 -9.26 -2.94
CA THR A 47 -3.80 -10.57 -3.58
C THR A 47 -3.17 -11.62 -2.66
N PHE A 48 -3.61 -12.88 -2.83
CA PHE A 48 -3.20 -14.01 -2.01
C PHE A 48 -2.68 -15.13 -2.92
N PRO A 49 -1.56 -14.90 -3.64
CA PRO A 49 -1.19 -15.70 -4.80
C PRO A 49 -1.08 -17.21 -4.52
N ASN A 50 -0.60 -17.58 -3.32
CA ASN A 50 -0.32 -18.98 -2.99
C ASN A 50 -0.91 -19.43 -1.64
N GLY A 51 -1.82 -18.64 -1.05
CA GLY A 51 -2.40 -18.88 0.29
C GLY A 51 -1.41 -18.80 1.47
N LYS A 52 -0.12 -18.61 1.21
CA LYS A 52 0.95 -18.51 2.22
C LYS A 52 1.36 -17.08 2.53
N ASN A 53 1.30 -16.22 1.52
CA ASN A 53 1.75 -14.84 1.62
C ASN A 53 0.60 -13.89 1.27
N PHE A 54 0.53 -12.80 2.02
CA PHE A 54 -0.21 -11.61 1.69
C PHE A 54 0.62 -10.79 0.71
N SER A 55 0.03 -10.35 -0.39
CA SER A 55 0.64 -9.40 -1.31
C SER A 55 -0.23 -8.15 -1.35
N VAL A 56 0.35 -6.98 -1.06
CA VAL A 56 -0.36 -5.71 -1.05
C VAL A 56 0.38 -4.71 -1.92
N MET A 57 -0.31 -4.15 -2.91
CA MET A 57 0.24 -3.13 -3.81
C MET A 57 -0.33 -1.77 -3.47
N LEU A 58 0.55 -0.79 -3.24
CA LEU A 58 0.20 0.62 -3.12
C LEU A 58 0.25 1.27 -4.51
N ARG A 59 -0.85 1.94 -4.85
CA ARG A 59 -0.98 2.69 -6.11
C ARG A 59 -1.47 4.10 -5.86
N ILE A 60 -1.17 4.98 -6.81
CA ILE A 60 -1.77 6.31 -6.92
C ILE A 60 -2.82 6.22 -8.02
N LYS A 61 -4.08 6.45 -7.67
CA LYS A 61 -5.19 6.56 -8.59
C LYS A 61 -5.51 8.03 -8.82
N VAL A 62 -5.76 8.42 -10.06
CA VAL A 62 -6.10 9.80 -10.44
C VAL A 62 -7.50 9.81 -11.03
N PRO A 63 -8.55 10.14 -10.25
CA PRO A 63 -9.94 10.01 -10.69
C PRO A 63 -10.27 10.83 -11.94
N SER A 64 -9.77 12.07 -12.03
CA SER A 64 -10.04 12.98 -13.15
C SER A 64 -9.35 12.58 -14.46
N LEU A 65 -8.28 11.78 -14.39
CA LEU A 65 -7.55 11.30 -15.58
C LEU A 65 -8.05 9.92 -16.01
N GLN A 66 -9.37 9.77 -16.21
CA GLN A 66 -10.01 8.49 -16.58
C GLN A 66 -9.63 7.33 -15.65
N ASN A 67 -9.47 7.60 -14.35
CA ASN A 67 -8.95 6.65 -13.37
C ASN A 67 -7.57 6.09 -13.73
N TYR A 68 -6.65 6.93 -14.22
CA TYR A 68 -5.25 6.54 -14.39
C TYR A 68 -4.67 6.00 -13.08
N ILE A 69 -3.86 4.95 -13.16
CA ILE A 69 -3.28 4.26 -12.01
C ILE A 69 -1.76 4.15 -12.19
N PHE A 70 -1.02 4.60 -11.19
CA PHE A 70 0.42 4.45 -11.09
C PHE A 70 0.80 3.50 -9.94
N GLY A 71 1.67 2.52 -10.21
CA GLY A 71 2.16 1.59 -9.18
C GLY A 71 3.38 2.15 -8.43
N VAL A 72 3.29 2.30 -7.11
CA VAL A 72 4.39 2.84 -6.29
C VAL A 72 5.28 1.72 -5.78
N LEU A 73 4.70 0.81 -5.01
CA LEU A 73 5.43 -0.31 -4.42
C LEU A 73 4.49 -1.47 -4.11
N LYS A 74 5.09 -2.63 -3.87
CA LYS A 74 4.39 -3.83 -3.44
C LYS A 74 5.08 -4.41 -2.21
N ILE A 75 4.31 -4.82 -1.22
CA ILE A 75 4.79 -5.60 -0.09
C ILE A 75 4.30 -7.05 -0.17
N GLU A 76 5.13 -7.98 0.23
CA GLU A 76 4.80 -9.40 0.35
C GLU A 76 5.24 -9.92 1.72
N TYR A 77 4.34 -10.51 2.48
CA TYR A 77 4.65 -10.99 3.83
C TYR A 77 3.85 -12.25 4.21
N PRO A 78 4.40 -13.14 5.06
CA PRO A 78 3.72 -14.32 5.56
C PRO A 78 2.68 -13.97 6.63
N ILE A 79 1.93 -14.97 7.13
CA ILE A 79 0.99 -14.77 8.24
C ILE A 79 1.65 -14.28 9.54
N ASP A 80 2.93 -14.61 9.72
CA ASP A 80 3.76 -14.16 10.83
C ASP A 80 4.28 -12.72 10.65
N LEU A 81 3.81 -12.00 9.61
CA LEU A 81 4.14 -10.62 9.22
C LEU A 81 5.56 -10.38 8.72
N TYR A 82 6.55 -11.07 9.27
CA TYR A 82 7.96 -10.93 8.91
C TYR A 82 8.62 -12.30 8.68
N PRO A 83 9.66 -12.38 7.83
CA PRO A 83 10.24 -11.28 7.05
C PRO A 83 9.30 -10.81 5.93
N LEU A 84 9.30 -9.49 5.70
CA LEU A 84 8.51 -8.82 4.67
C LEU A 84 9.42 -8.41 3.52
N LYS A 85 8.95 -8.56 2.29
CA LYS A 85 9.65 -8.10 1.09
C LYS A 85 8.95 -6.87 0.53
N ILE A 86 9.69 -5.78 0.30
CA ILE A 86 9.24 -4.61 -0.45
C ILE A 86 9.82 -4.67 -1.85
N VAL A 87 9.00 -4.39 -2.86
CA VAL A 87 9.40 -4.23 -4.26
C VAL A 87 9.06 -2.80 -4.67
N ASN A 88 10.07 -2.05 -5.10
CA ASN A 88 9.89 -0.69 -5.58
C ASN A 88 9.49 -0.71 -7.07
N HIS A 89 8.30 -0.21 -7.40
CA HIS A 89 7.77 -0.18 -8.77
C HIS A 89 8.03 1.17 -9.48
N THR A 90 8.66 2.13 -8.80
CA THR A 90 8.95 3.46 -9.34
C THR A 90 10.22 3.50 -10.18
N LEU A 91 11.08 2.48 -10.04
CA LEU A 91 12.36 2.32 -10.72
C LEU A 91 12.21 1.43 -11.96
N ASN A 92 13.10 1.62 -12.94
CA ASN A 92 13.11 0.80 -14.16
C ASN A 92 13.56 -0.63 -13.91
N GLU A 93 14.37 -0.84 -12.87
CA GLU A 93 14.81 -2.16 -12.42
C GLU A 93 14.02 -2.58 -11.17
N LEU A 94 13.59 -3.84 -11.13
CA LEU A 94 12.89 -4.41 -9.98
C LEU A 94 13.88 -4.63 -8.82
N VAL A 95 14.03 -3.60 -8.00
CA VAL A 95 14.78 -3.69 -6.75
C VAL A 95 13.83 -4.13 -5.64
N SER A 96 14.23 -5.16 -4.89
CA SER A 96 13.50 -5.62 -3.73
C SER A 96 14.37 -5.71 -2.50
N VAL A 97 13.83 -5.27 -1.37
CA VAL A 97 14.48 -5.28 -0.06
C VAL A 97 13.67 -6.17 0.89
N THR A 98 14.37 -6.97 1.69
CA THR A 98 13.76 -7.76 2.76
C THR A 98 13.92 -7.02 4.08
N CYS A 99 12.81 -6.80 4.78
CA CYS A 99 12.72 -6.19 6.10
C CYS A 99 12.35 -7.27 7.11
N ASN A 100 13.06 -7.34 8.24
CA ASN A 100 12.88 -8.39 9.24
C ASN A 100 12.00 -7.97 10.42
N ASN A 101 11.63 -6.69 10.49
CA ASN A 101 10.84 -6.11 11.58
C ASN A 101 10.19 -4.78 11.15
N ASP A 102 9.32 -4.25 12.01
CA ASP A 102 8.61 -2.98 11.82
C ASP A 102 9.54 -1.80 11.52
N LYS A 103 10.68 -1.69 12.23
CA LYS A 103 11.60 -0.56 12.07
C LYS A 103 12.28 -0.55 10.70
N GLU A 104 12.74 -1.71 10.25
CA GLU A 104 13.32 -1.88 8.91
C GLU A 104 12.27 -1.59 7.83
N TYR A 105 11.03 -2.05 8.04
CA TYR A 105 9.92 -1.80 7.12
C TYR A 105 9.57 -0.31 7.02
N GLU A 106 9.38 0.37 8.16
CA GLU A 106 9.07 1.79 8.20
C GLU A 106 10.17 2.63 7.57
N HIS A 107 11.44 2.29 7.85
CA HIS A 107 12.59 2.96 7.27
C HIS A 107 12.61 2.84 5.73
N GLU A 108 12.49 1.61 5.21
CA GLU A 108 12.53 1.39 3.76
C GLU A 108 11.30 1.99 3.06
N LEU A 109 10.11 1.86 3.66
CA LEU A 109 8.89 2.50 3.16
C LEU A 109 9.08 4.02 3.07
N GLY A 110 9.62 4.65 4.12
CA GLY A 110 9.93 6.06 4.14
C GLY A 110 10.94 6.48 3.06
N THR A 111 11.98 5.68 2.84
CA THR A 111 12.98 5.91 1.78
C THR A 111 12.34 5.91 0.40
N ILE A 112 11.48 4.94 0.10
CA ILE A 112 10.78 4.87 -1.20
C ILE A 112 9.82 6.04 -1.37
N LEU A 113 8.94 6.28 -0.39
CA LEU A 113 7.89 7.32 -0.49
C LEU A 113 8.46 8.75 -0.52
N ARG A 114 9.63 8.98 0.09
CA ARG A 114 10.31 10.29 0.07
C ARG A 114 11.30 10.45 -1.07
N SER A 115 11.47 9.43 -1.91
CA SER A 115 12.40 9.47 -3.04
C SER A 115 12.04 10.58 -4.03
N ASP A 116 13.05 11.15 -4.68
CA ASP A 116 12.83 12.19 -5.70
C ASP A 116 11.98 11.67 -6.86
N ARG A 117 12.09 10.38 -7.18
CA ARG A 117 11.27 9.74 -8.19
C ARG A 117 9.78 9.78 -7.84
N VAL A 118 9.39 9.44 -6.60
CA VAL A 118 7.99 9.51 -6.18
C VAL A 118 7.48 10.96 -6.18
N LYS A 119 8.29 11.91 -5.70
CA LYS A 119 7.93 13.34 -5.74
C LYS A 119 7.71 13.85 -7.17
N GLN A 120 8.56 13.45 -8.11
CA GLN A 120 8.41 13.78 -9.53
C GLN A 120 7.11 13.21 -10.11
N VAL A 121 6.76 11.96 -9.79
CA VAL A 121 5.50 11.35 -10.22
C VAL A 121 4.30 12.11 -9.66
N ILE A 122 4.30 12.42 -8.36
CA ILE A 122 3.23 13.20 -7.71
C ILE A 122 3.10 14.57 -8.39
N SER A 123 4.21 15.27 -8.62
CA SER A 123 4.20 16.58 -9.28
C SER A 123 3.64 16.50 -10.69
N ALA A 124 4.08 15.52 -11.49
CA ALA A 124 3.60 15.35 -12.86
C ALA A 124 2.10 15.05 -12.90
N LEU A 125 1.62 14.13 -12.05
CA LEU A 125 0.19 13.81 -11.99
C LEU A 125 -0.65 15.01 -11.55
N LEU A 126 -0.17 15.83 -10.59
CA LEU A 126 -0.88 17.04 -10.19
C LEU A 126 -0.93 18.08 -11.31
N SER A 127 0.13 18.25 -12.09
CA SER A 127 0.13 19.13 -13.26
C SER A 127 -0.92 18.69 -14.28
N GLU A 128 -0.94 17.40 -14.63
CA GLU A 128 -1.93 16.83 -15.55
C GLU A 128 -3.37 17.05 -15.04
N VAL A 129 -3.60 16.90 -13.74
CA VAL A 129 -4.92 17.16 -13.14
C VAL A 129 -5.32 18.64 -13.29
N ILE A 130 -4.38 19.58 -13.17
CA ILE A 130 -4.68 21.01 -13.32
C ILE A 130 -5.01 21.34 -14.77
N GLU A 131 -4.21 20.87 -15.72
CA GLU A 131 -4.41 21.12 -17.15
C GLU A 131 -5.75 20.56 -17.66
N ASN A 132 -6.16 19.37 -17.18
CA ASN A 132 -7.44 18.77 -17.58
C ASN A 132 -8.65 19.45 -16.93
N VAL A 133 -8.51 20.10 -15.77
CA VAL A 133 -9.60 20.88 -15.17
C VAL A 133 -9.82 22.18 -15.93
N GLU A 134 -8.75 22.86 -16.38
CA GLU A 134 -8.85 24.10 -17.15
C GLU A 134 -9.41 23.89 -18.57
N SER A 135 -9.35 22.67 -19.12
CA SER A 135 -9.92 22.36 -20.43
C SER A 135 -11.42 22.03 -20.42
N GLU A 136 -12.01 21.83 -19.24
CA GLU A 136 -13.44 21.51 -19.07
C GLU A 136 -14.29 22.73 -18.66
N GLU A 137 -13.68 23.88 -18.36
CA GLU A 137 -14.34 25.19 -18.12
C GLU A 137 -14.44 26.06 -19.38
#